data_AF-F6JE83-F1
#
_entry.id   AF-F6JE83-F1
#
_cell.length_a   1.000
_cell.length_b   1.000
_cell.length_c   1.000
_cell.angle_alpha   90.00
_cell.angle_beta   90.00
_cell.angle_gamma   90.00
#
_symmetry.space_group_name_H-M   'P 1'
#
loop_
_entity.id
_entity.type
_entity.pdbx_description
1 polymer ?
#
loop_
_entity_poly.entity_id
_entity_poly.type
_entity_poly.pdbx_seq_one_letter_code
_entity_poly.pdbx_strand_id
1 'polypeptide(L)'
;EGFARLTSPQCGLGITARTFLSGRREGSVEIFEDGRYPHGALQRASFMWRPRREEEDEEQADHTLWLWLHPSGAHAVLNQLLSVFQLKSTRQQKLPLNEAVDEETIDVDKIEPVELSKETSPAKKTKKKPEQKPLRFWTRTKAFELQPSYSNSDGTLHLVLLQREFNRFRLTGPRAQKVLLASLRPQQLEEVQDQSNYCQAALQLSSPAELLSNLVMGHLVVDPRLQRPKKRTKADGKVEQPPSAGDLLV
;
A
#
# COMPACT_ATOMS: atom_id res chain seq x y z
N GLU A 1 -8.41 16.50 1.55
CA GLU A 1 -8.01 17.55 0.59
C GLU A 1 -6.70 17.33 -0.17
N GLY A 2 -5.68 16.63 0.37
CA GLY A 2 -4.31 16.62 -0.20
C GLY A 2 -4.18 16.48 -1.73
N PHE A 3 -4.85 15.51 -2.36
CA PHE A 3 -4.78 15.34 -3.83
C PHE A 3 -5.33 16.53 -4.64
N ALA A 4 -6.22 17.35 -4.09
CA ALA A 4 -6.74 18.54 -4.76
C ALA A 4 -5.70 19.68 -4.89
N ARG A 5 -4.56 19.59 -4.18
CA ARG A 5 -3.43 20.52 -4.32
C ARG A 5 -2.40 20.07 -5.37
N LEU A 6 -2.35 18.76 -5.61
CA LEU A 6 -1.43 18.11 -6.55
C LEU A 6 -2.05 17.85 -7.93
N THR A 7 -3.37 18.03 -8.06
CA THR A 7 -4.13 17.76 -9.29
C THR A 7 -5.11 18.91 -9.56
N SER A 8 -5.29 19.29 -10.83
CA SER A 8 -6.16 20.39 -11.24
C SER A 8 -7.43 19.88 -11.92
N PRO A 9 -8.63 20.43 -11.61
CA PRO A 9 -9.86 20.06 -12.31
C PRO A 9 -9.87 20.52 -13.78
N GLN A 10 -8.97 21.44 -14.18
CA GLN A 10 -8.84 21.86 -15.57
C GLN A 10 -8.21 20.78 -16.46
N CYS A 11 -7.44 19.84 -15.90
CA CYS A 11 -6.92 18.66 -16.61
C CYS A 11 -7.95 17.52 -16.73
N GLY A 12 -9.18 17.71 -16.26
CA GLY A 12 -10.27 16.72 -16.31
C GLY A 12 -10.64 16.15 -14.93
N LEU A 13 -11.16 14.93 -14.92
CA LEU A 13 -11.65 14.29 -13.69
C LEU A 13 -10.50 13.89 -12.75
N GLY A 14 -10.49 14.47 -11.56
CA GLY A 14 -9.52 14.15 -10.51
C GLY A 14 -9.71 12.77 -9.86
N ILE A 15 -8.74 12.38 -9.03
CA ILE A 15 -8.68 11.06 -8.36
C ILE A 15 -9.93 10.77 -7.51
N THR A 16 -10.50 11.81 -6.89
CA THR A 16 -11.64 11.73 -5.98
C THR A 16 -13.01 11.82 -6.68
N ALA A 17 -13.06 11.82 -8.01
CA ALA A 17 -14.33 11.87 -8.73
C ALA A 17 -15.19 10.61 -8.47
N ARG A 18 -16.50 10.80 -8.25
CA ARG A 18 -17.47 9.74 -7.90
C ARG A 18 -17.44 8.53 -8.85
N THR A 19 -17.08 8.75 -10.12
CA THR A 19 -16.91 7.69 -11.13
C THR A 19 -15.83 6.66 -10.78
N PHE A 20 -14.78 7.07 -10.07
CA PHE A 20 -13.63 6.21 -9.74
C PHE A 20 -13.71 5.62 -8.32
N LEU A 21 -14.39 6.29 -7.38
CA LEU A 21 -14.51 5.83 -5.98
C LEU A 21 -15.10 4.42 -5.84
N SER A 22 -15.92 3.98 -6.81
CA SER A 22 -16.47 2.61 -6.86
C SER A 22 -15.44 1.51 -7.13
N GLY A 23 -14.20 1.85 -7.51
CA GLY A 23 -13.17 0.90 -7.93
C GLY A 23 -13.41 0.20 -9.28
N ARG A 24 -14.58 0.41 -9.92
CA ARG A 24 -14.97 -0.25 -11.19
C ARG A 24 -14.21 0.27 -12.42
N ARG A 25 -13.43 1.35 -12.31
CA ARG A 25 -12.69 1.96 -13.44
C ARG A 25 -11.30 2.45 -13.06
N GLU A 26 -10.33 2.24 -13.94
CA GLU A 26 -9.01 2.87 -13.87
C GLU A 26 -9.09 4.32 -14.41
N GLY A 27 -8.51 5.25 -13.67
CA GLY A 27 -8.34 6.64 -14.08
C GLY A 27 -6.89 6.97 -14.45
N SER A 28 -6.68 8.11 -15.09
CA SER A 28 -5.35 8.68 -15.26
C SER A 28 -5.38 10.18 -14.98
N VAL A 29 -4.40 10.69 -14.26
CA VAL A 29 -4.35 12.08 -13.78
C VAL A 29 -2.95 12.66 -13.97
N GLU A 30 -2.88 13.96 -14.16
CA GLU A 30 -1.62 14.70 -14.18
C GLU A 30 -1.30 15.20 -12.76
N ILE A 31 -0.09 14.92 -12.29
CA ILE A 31 0.39 15.31 -10.96
C ILE A 31 1.37 16.46 -11.12
N PHE A 32 1.13 17.52 -10.35
CA PHE A 32 1.93 18.74 -10.27
C PHE A 32 2.58 18.85 -8.89
N GLU A 33 3.53 19.77 -8.74
CA GLU A 33 4.01 20.23 -7.43
C GLU A 33 2.89 20.97 -6.66
N ASP A 34 2.95 20.95 -5.32
CA ASP A 34 1.93 21.51 -4.42
C ASP A 34 1.55 22.95 -4.80
N GLY A 35 0.30 23.15 -5.25
CA GLY A 35 -0.27 24.45 -5.59
C GLY A 35 0.34 25.18 -6.79
N ARG A 36 1.20 24.55 -7.61
CA ARG A 36 1.97 25.22 -8.69
C ARG A 36 1.34 25.18 -10.08
N TYR A 37 0.20 24.51 -10.25
CA TYR A 37 -0.53 24.44 -11.52
C TYR A 37 -0.75 25.84 -12.14
N PRO A 38 -0.46 26.07 -13.45
CA PRO A 38 -0.13 25.09 -14.49
C PRO A 38 1.35 24.72 -14.62
N HIS A 39 2.24 25.31 -13.80
CA HIS A 39 3.66 25.01 -13.80
C HIS A 39 3.99 23.83 -12.85
N GLY A 40 5.25 23.35 -12.87
CA GLY A 40 5.68 22.26 -11.99
C GLY A 40 5.00 20.91 -12.28
N ALA A 41 4.71 20.61 -13.55
CA ALA A 41 4.19 19.29 -13.95
C ALA A 41 5.25 18.20 -13.70
N LEU A 42 4.90 17.17 -12.93
CA LEU A 42 5.83 16.10 -12.55
C LEU A 42 5.69 14.88 -13.45
N GLN A 43 4.49 14.32 -13.54
CA GLN A 43 4.18 13.17 -14.41
C GLN A 43 2.68 12.91 -14.48
N ARG A 44 2.27 12.21 -15.54
CA ARG A 44 0.96 11.56 -15.61
C ARG A 44 1.01 10.21 -14.89
N ALA A 45 0.09 10.01 -13.96
CA ALA A 45 -0.10 8.76 -13.22
C ALA A 45 -1.35 8.02 -13.71
N SER A 46 -1.37 6.70 -13.57
CA SER A 46 -2.61 5.91 -13.67
C SER A 46 -3.02 5.45 -12.27
N PHE A 47 -4.31 5.44 -11.95
CA PHE A 47 -4.79 5.15 -10.61
C PHE A 47 -6.04 4.29 -10.61
N MET A 48 -6.23 3.51 -9.55
CA MET A 48 -7.46 2.77 -9.29
C MET A 48 -7.74 2.74 -7.79
N TRP A 49 -9.00 2.91 -7.42
CA TRP A 49 -9.45 2.61 -6.07
C TRP A 49 -9.69 1.11 -5.95
N ARG A 50 -9.32 0.52 -4.81
CA ARG A 50 -9.74 -0.84 -4.47
C ARG A 50 -11.27 -0.85 -4.34
N PRO A 51 -12.00 -1.73 -5.04
CA PRO A 51 -13.44 -1.88 -4.82
C PRO A 51 -13.69 -2.36 -3.38
N ARG A 52 -14.63 -1.71 -2.69
CA ARG A 52 -15.14 -2.15 -1.37
C ARG A 52 -15.90 -3.48 -1.53
N ARG A 53 -15.96 -4.26 -0.45
CA ARG A 53 -16.94 -5.35 -0.33
C ARG A 53 -18.26 -4.78 0.21
N GLU A 54 -19.38 -5.37 -0.19
CA GLU A 54 -20.72 -4.87 0.18
C GLU A 54 -21.05 -5.09 1.68
N GLU A 55 -20.21 -5.86 2.37
CA GLU A 55 -20.28 -6.17 3.81
C GLU A 55 -19.45 -5.21 4.69
N GLU A 56 -18.74 -4.24 4.10
CA GLU A 56 -17.88 -3.29 4.83
C GLU A 56 -18.68 -2.01 5.16
N ASP A 57 -18.97 -1.77 6.46
CA ASP A 57 -19.70 -0.59 6.95
C ASP A 57 -19.14 0.73 6.40
N GLU A 58 -20.02 1.60 5.90
CA GLU A 58 -19.61 2.76 5.08
C GLU A 58 -18.65 3.73 5.81
N GLU A 59 -18.78 3.81 7.13
CA GLU A 59 -18.08 4.75 8.03
C GLU A 59 -16.67 4.29 8.45
N GLN A 60 -16.33 3.01 8.30
CA GLN A 60 -15.08 2.43 8.83
C GLN A 60 -14.22 1.72 7.76
N ALA A 61 -14.69 1.67 6.50
CA ALA A 61 -13.99 0.97 5.43
C ALA A 61 -12.72 1.69 4.92
N ASP A 62 -11.56 1.05 5.09
CA ASP A 62 -10.24 1.50 4.63
C ASP A 62 -10.17 1.69 3.10
N HIS A 63 -10.23 2.95 2.65
CA HIS A 63 -10.09 3.30 1.24
C HIS A 63 -8.64 3.12 0.74
N THR A 64 -8.37 2.00 0.07
CA THR A 64 -7.07 1.78 -0.59
C THR A 64 -7.04 2.41 -1.99
N LEU A 65 -6.11 3.34 -2.24
CA LEU A 65 -5.79 3.88 -3.57
C LEU A 65 -4.49 3.26 -4.10
N TRP A 66 -4.50 2.73 -5.31
CA TRP A 66 -3.28 2.32 -6.01
C TRP A 66 -2.88 3.34 -7.07
N LEU A 67 -1.59 3.70 -7.10
CA LEU A 67 -1.03 4.73 -7.97
C LEU A 67 0.16 4.18 -8.76
N TRP A 68 0.02 4.13 -10.07
CA TRP A 68 1.06 3.69 -11.00
C TRP A 68 1.80 4.92 -11.55
N LEU A 69 3.09 4.99 -11.23
CA LEU A 69 3.98 6.10 -11.58
C LEU A 69 5.09 5.63 -12.54
N HIS A 70 5.58 6.52 -13.39
CA HIS A 70 6.76 6.27 -14.20
C HIS A 70 8.04 6.44 -13.33
N PRO A 71 9.04 5.56 -13.42
CA PRO A 71 10.22 5.59 -12.54
C PRO A 71 11.00 6.91 -12.59
N SER A 72 10.98 7.66 -13.70
CA SER A 72 11.64 8.96 -13.79
C SER A 72 11.03 10.03 -12.86
N GLY A 73 9.69 10.04 -12.71
CA GLY A 73 8.98 11.00 -11.87
C GLY A 73 8.65 10.47 -10.47
N ALA A 74 8.79 9.15 -10.24
CA ALA A 74 8.33 8.49 -9.01
C ALA A 74 8.92 9.10 -7.74
N HIS A 75 10.22 9.40 -7.71
CA HIS A 75 10.89 10.02 -6.57
C HIS A 75 10.40 11.46 -6.30
N ALA A 76 10.19 12.26 -7.34
CA ALA A 76 9.69 13.63 -7.20
C ALA A 76 8.25 13.66 -6.68
N VAL A 77 7.38 12.81 -7.22
CA VAL A 77 5.99 12.67 -6.74
C VAL A 77 5.96 12.11 -5.32
N LEU A 78 6.80 11.13 -4.97
CA LEU A 78 6.89 10.62 -3.59
C LEU A 78 7.22 11.76 -2.62
N ASN A 79 8.22 12.60 -2.92
CA ASN A 79 8.57 13.74 -2.07
C ASN A 79 7.41 14.73 -1.88
N GLN A 80 6.65 15.02 -2.93
CA GLN A 80 5.44 15.85 -2.83
C GLN A 80 4.35 15.19 -1.98
N LEU A 81 4.12 13.88 -2.14
CA LEU A 81 3.16 13.13 -1.32
C LEU A 81 3.57 13.13 0.17
N LEU A 82 4.86 12.92 0.47
CA LEU A 82 5.36 12.98 1.84
C LEU A 82 5.17 14.38 2.45
N SER A 83 5.38 15.44 1.67
CA SER A 83 5.19 16.83 2.11
C SER A 83 3.71 17.16 2.35
N VAL A 84 2.84 16.91 1.36
CA VAL A 84 1.42 17.28 1.41
C VAL A 84 0.63 16.46 2.44
N PHE A 85 0.97 15.19 2.62
CA PHE A 85 0.31 14.30 3.59
C PHE A 85 1.07 14.16 4.92
N GLN A 86 2.14 14.94 5.13
CA GLN A 86 2.95 15.00 6.37
C GLN A 86 3.49 13.63 6.85
N LEU A 87 3.74 12.73 5.90
CA LEU A 87 4.05 11.33 6.17
C LEU A 87 5.51 11.16 6.65
N LYS A 88 5.69 10.36 7.70
CA LYS A 88 7.00 10.02 8.28
C LYS A 88 7.34 8.56 8.00
N SER A 89 8.61 8.25 7.77
CA SER A 89 9.05 6.88 7.48
C SER A 89 9.01 6.00 8.73
N THR A 90 8.45 4.80 8.61
CA THR A 90 8.34 3.81 9.70
C THR A 90 9.67 3.07 9.99
N ARG A 91 10.72 3.32 9.19
CA ARG A 91 12.01 2.57 9.22
C ARG A 91 12.74 2.65 10.57
N GLN A 92 12.57 3.75 11.31
CA GLN A 92 13.19 3.99 12.62
C GLN A 92 12.12 4.26 13.67
N GLN A 93 11.87 3.28 14.52
CA GLN A 93 11.01 3.45 15.70
C GLN A 93 11.88 3.68 16.93
N LYS A 94 11.63 4.78 17.65
CA LYS A 94 12.10 4.98 19.01
C LYS A 94 11.15 4.22 19.92
N LEU A 95 11.64 3.18 20.59
CA LEU A 95 10.84 2.45 21.57
C LEU A 95 10.93 3.17 22.92
N PRO A 96 9.81 3.37 23.64
CA PRO A 96 9.88 3.81 25.03
C PRO A 96 10.64 2.76 25.85
N LEU A 97 11.52 3.19 26.75
CA LEU A 97 11.96 2.29 27.80
C LEU A 97 10.82 2.18 28.82
N ASN A 98 10.55 0.95 29.25
CA ASN A 98 9.80 0.75 30.47
C ASN A 98 10.72 1.17 31.62
N GLU A 99 10.45 2.32 32.23
CA GLU A 99 11.06 2.72 33.50
C GLU A 99 10.42 1.89 34.63
N ALA A 100 10.85 0.63 34.73
CA ALA A 100 10.41 -0.29 35.77
C ALA A 100 11.53 -0.49 36.79
N VAL A 101 11.28 0.05 37.99
CA VAL A 101 12.02 -0.14 39.25
C VAL A 101 13.40 0.53 39.33
N ASP A 102 13.40 1.73 39.92
CA ASP A 102 14.42 2.25 40.84
C ASP A 102 13.74 3.27 41.80
N GLU A 103 12.65 2.82 42.44
CA GLU A 103 12.06 3.50 43.61
C GLU A 103 12.11 2.55 44.82
N GLU A 104 13.31 2.32 45.35
CA GLU A 104 13.42 1.94 46.75
C GLU A 104 13.23 3.19 47.61
N THR A 105 12.19 3.14 48.45
CA THR A 105 11.74 4.23 49.32
C THR A 105 12.79 4.63 50.34
N ILE A 106 13.14 5.92 50.37
CA ILE A 106 13.93 6.51 51.45
C ILE A 106 12.98 6.83 52.61
N ASP A 107 12.82 5.89 53.55
CA ASP A 107 12.17 6.16 54.84
C ASP A 107 13.16 6.83 55.80
N VAL A 108 12.81 8.04 56.26
CA VAL A 108 13.56 8.80 57.26
C VAL A 108 12.65 9.05 58.47
N ASP A 109 12.98 8.44 59.61
CA ASP A 109 12.94 9.01 60.97
C ASP A 109 12.73 7.96 62.07
N LYS A 110 13.80 7.61 62.81
CA LYS A 110 13.77 7.40 64.28
C LYS A 110 15.13 7.74 64.93
N ILE A 111 15.06 8.56 65.98
CA ILE A 111 16.09 9.18 66.83
C ILE A 111 16.17 8.37 68.16
N GLU A 112 17.26 8.12 68.90
CA GLU A 112 18.71 8.45 68.93
C GLU A 112 19.41 7.35 69.83
N PRO A 113 20.59 7.47 70.49
CA PRO A 113 21.87 8.20 70.26
C PRO A 113 23.16 7.30 70.45
N VAL A 114 24.35 7.94 70.57
CA VAL A 114 25.56 7.57 71.38
C VAL A 114 26.85 7.05 70.69
N GLU A 115 27.95 7.83 70.86
CA GLU A 115 29.41 7.53 70.84
C GLU A 115 30.13 6.97 69.58
N LEU A 116 31.45 7.15 69.33
CA LEU A 116 32.45 8.19 69.71
C LEU A 116 33.76 7.94 68.89
N SER A 117 34.48 8.99 68.45
CA SER A 117 35.85 8.96 67.83
C SER A 117 35.95 8.24 66.45
N LYS A 118 36.87 8.46 65.49
CA LYS A 118 38.07 9.30 65.24
C LYS A 118 38.44 9.09 63.73
N GLU A 119 39.25 9.85 62.95
CA GLU A 119 39.98 11.13 63.11
C GLU A 119 40.43 11.68 61.70
N THR A 120 40.77 12.98 61.58
CA THR A 120 41.52 13.65 60.47
C THR A 120 40.93 13.83 59.05
N SER A 121 41.29 14.98 58.44
CA SER A 121 40.87 15.56 57.14
C SER A 121 42.11 15.73 56.20
N PRO A 122 42.13 16.47 55.05
CA PRO A 122 41.08 17.18 54.30
C PRO A 122 41.13 17.08 52.73
N ALA A 123 39.99 17.46 52.12
CA ALA A 123 39.81 18.22 50.86
C ALA A 123 40.66 17.96 49.57
N LYS A 124 39.93 17.70 48.46
CA LYS A 124 40.14 18.46 47.20
C LYS A 124 38.84 18.58 46.37
N LYS A 125 38.35 19.81 46.19
CA LYS A 125 37.17 20.13 45.37
C LYS A 125 37.53 20.11 43.88
N THR A 126 36.95 19.20 43.10
CA THR A 126 36.90 19.30 41.63
C THR A 126 35.50 19.72 41.18
N LYS A 127 35.43 20.78 40.36
CA LYS A 127 34.17 21.33 39.85
C LYS A 127 33.50 20.31 38.91
N LYS A 128 32.40 19.68 39.34
CA LYS A 128 31.56 18.90 38.43
C LYS A 128 30.96 19.83 37.37
N LYS A 129 31.22 19.56 36.08
CA LYS A 129 30.38 20.04 34.98
C LYS A 129 29.00 19.37 35.11
N PRO A 130 27.91 19.94 34.60
CA PRO A 130 26.65 19.24 34.52
C PRO A 130 26.80 18.03 33.59
N GLU A 131 26.88 16.84 34.17
CA GLU A 131 26.81 15.57 33.46
C GLU A 131 25.40 15.43 32.89
N GLN A 132 25.24 15.85 31.63
CA GLN A 132 24.00 15.60 30.89
C GLN A 132 23.80 14.08 30.82
N LYS A 133 22.77 13.58 31.50
CA LYS A 133 22.44 12.15 31.50
C LYS A 133 22.35 11.68 30.04
N PRO A 134 23.08 10.61 29.65
CA PRO A 134 23.07 10.14 28.27
C PRO A 134 21.64 9.76 27.87
N LEU A 135 21.24 10.12 26.65
CA LEU A 135 19.91 9.85 26.13
C LEU A 135 19.66 8.33 26.03
N ARG A 136 19.03 7.76 27.06
CA ARG A 136 18.55 6.38 27.06
C ARG A 136 17.28 6.32 26.20
N PHE A 137 17.43 5.97 24.92
CA PHE A 137 16.32 5.49 24.09
C PHE A 137 16.80 4.35 23.20
N TRP A 138 16.00 3.29 23.09
CA TRP A 138 16.31 2.18 22.19
C TRP A 138 15.76 2.49 20.79
N THR A 139 16.59 2.34 19.76
CA THR A 139 16.17 2.50 18.35
C THR A 139 16.05 1.15 17.68
N ARG A 140 14.82 0.80 17.28
CA ARG A 140 14.60 -0.30 16.35
C ARG A 140 14.73 0.24 14.93
N THR A 141 15.93 0.15 14.37
CA THR A 141 16.18 0.45 12.96
C THR A 141 16.08 -0.83 12.15
N LYS A 142 15.16 -0.89 11.18
CA LYS A 142 15.17 -1.97 10.18
C LYS A 142 16.20 -1.63 9.10
N ALA A 143 17.24 -2.45 9.02
CA ALA A 143 18.35 -2.22 8.10
C ALA A 143 17.89 -2.25 6.62
N PHE A 144 17.06 -3.23 6.28
CA PHE A 144 16.48 -3.44 4.95
C PHE A 144 14.97 -3.69 5.06
N GLU A 145 14.20 -3.06 4.19
CA GLU A 145 12.76 -3.31 4.01
C GLU A 145 12.49 -3.38 2.49
N LEU A 146 11.83 -4.45 2.03
CA LEU A 146 11.46 -4.61 0.61
C LEU A 146 10.46 -3.54 0.18
N GLN A 147 9.52 -3.22 1.06
CA GLN A 147 8.42 -2.28 0.82
C GLN A 147 8.51 -1.15 1.88
N PRO A 148 9.17 -0.02 1.56
CA PRO A 148 9.23 1.13 2.46
C PRO A 148 7.84 1.65 2.77
N SER A 149 7.52 1.78 4.06
CA SER A 149 6.24 2.32 4.53
C SER A 149 6.41 3.67 5.23
N TYR A 150 5.39 4.50 5.08
CA TYR A 150 5.28 5.83 5.67
C TYR A 150 3.89 5.99 6.27
N SER A 151 3.79 6.65 7.42
CA SER A 151 2.53 6.92 8.11
C SER A 151 2.44 8.37 8.56
N ASN A 152 1.23 8.91 8.60
CA ASN A 152 0.97 10.21 9.23
C ASN A 152 1.13 10.10 10.77
N SER A 153 1.28 11.22 11.49
CA SER A 153 1.23 11.24 12.97
C SER A 153 -0.08 10.69 13.52
N ASP A 154 -1.16 10.94 12.80
CA ASP A 154 -2.53 10.72 13.29
C ASP A 154 -3.01 9.29 12.99
N GLY A 155 -2.16 8.44 12.39
CA GLY A 155 -2.50 7.07 11.98
C GLY A 155 -3.47 6.95 10.80
N THR A 156 -4.08 8.05 10.35
CA THR A 156 -5.15 8.06 9.34
C THR A 156 -4.73 7.68 7.92
N LEU A 157 -3.44 7.76 7.59
CA LEU A 157 -2.92 7.50 6.25
C LEU A 157 -1.64 6.68 6.30
N HIS A 158 -1.63 5.62 5.50
CA HIS A 158 -0.50 4.74 5.27
C HIS A 158 -0.13 4.73 3.78
N LEU A 159 1.13 5.04 3.48
CA LEU A 159 1.70 4.96 2.13
C LEU A 159 2.73 3.82 2.11
N VAL A 160 2.54 2.86 1.21
CA VAL A 160 3.46 1.73 1.01
C VAL A 160 4.05 1.80 -0.39
N LEU A 161 5.38 1.78 -0.47
CA LEU A 161 6.12 1.87 -1.72
C LEU A 161 6.38 0.48 -2.30
N LEU A 162 5.57 0.08 -3.28
CA LEU A 162 5.57 -1.25 -3.90
C LEU A 162 6.45 -1.30 -5.17
N GLN A 163 7.75 -1.02 -5.03
CA GLN A 163 8.68 -1.04 -6.17
C GLN A 163 9.02 -2.49 -6.58
N ARG A 164 8.74 -2.85 -7.85
CA ARG A 164 9.04 -4.17 -8.47
C ARG A 164 8.25 -5.36 -7.92
N GLU A 165 7.28 -5.13 -7.04
CA GLU A 165 6.41 -6.16 -6.47
C GLU A 165 5.37 -6.70 -7.47
N PHE A 166 4.87 -5.85 -8.36
CA PHE A 166 3.79 -6.19 -9.31
C PHE A 166 4.24 -6.07 -10.77
N ASN A 167 3.84 -7.05 -11.59
CA ASN A 167 4.03 -7.05 -13.04
C ASN A 167 2.73 -6.67 -13.75
N ARG A 168 2.80 -5.70 -14.68
CA ARG A 168 1.65 -5.25 -15.48
C ARG A 168 1.86 -5.60 -16.95
N PHE A 169 1.16 -6.62 -17.44
CA PHE A 169 1.17 -7.02 -18.85
C PHE A 169 0.05 -6.31 -19.61
N ARG A 170 0.38 -5.62 -20.72
CA ARG A 170 -0.60 -5.06 -21.64
C ARG A 170 -0.74 -5.95 -22.86
N LEU A 171 -1.83 -6.70 -22.94
CA LEU A 171 -2.20 -7.50 -24.11
C LEU A 171 -2.95 -6.61 -25.12
N THR A 172 -2.52 -6.62 -26.38
CA THR A 172 -3.11 -5.82 -27.45
C THR A 172 -3.42 -6.69 -28.68
N GLY A 173 -4.38 -6.24 -29.49
CA GLY A 173 -4.78 -6.89 -30.74
C GLY A 173 -6.13 -7.63 -30.65
N PRO A 174 -6.74 -7.94 -31.82
CA PRO A 174 -8.14 -8.38 -31.91
C PRO A 174 -8.42 -9.77 -31.31
N ARG A 175 -7.39 -10.58 -31.07
CA ARG A 175 -7.52 -11.91 -30.46
C ARG A 175 -7.13 -11.93 -28.97
N ALA A 176 -6.70 -10.82 -28.38
CA ALA A 176 -6.20 -10.77 -27.00
C ALA A 176 -7.26 -11.24 -25.99
N GLN A 177 -8.51 -10.82 -26.16
CA GLN A 177 -9.66 -11.22 -25.32
C GLN A 177 -9.94 -12.73 -25.40
N LYS A 178 -9.86 -13.34 -26.59
CA LYS A 178 -10.04 -14.78 -26.80
C LYS A 178 -8.90 -15.60 -26.19
N VAL A 179 -7.66 -15.08 -26.25
CA VAL A 179 -6.51 -15.69 -25.56
C VAL A 179 -6.68 -15.62 -24.04
N LEU A 180 -7.19 -14.51 -23.50
CA LEU A 180 -7.51 -14.39 -22.08
C LEU A 180 -8.59 -15.39 -21.66
N LEU A 181 -9.72 -15.45 -22.37
CA LEU A 181 -10.80 -16.42 -22.11
C LEU A 181 -10.33 -17.88 -22.14
N ALA A 182 -9.44 -18.23 -23.08
CA ALA A 182 -8.92 -19.59 -23.20
C ALA A 182 -7.85 -19.95 -22.16
N SER A 183 -7.15 -18.96 -21.60
CA SER A 183 -6.02 -19.18 -20.68
C SER A 183 -6.38 -18.99 -19.21
N LEU A 184 -7.25 -18.04 -18.89
CA LEU A 184 -7.63 -17.70 -17.52
C LEU A 184 -9.02 -18.28 -17.23
N ARG A 185 -9.09 -19.37 -16.46
CA ARG A 185 -10.37 -19.90 -15.98
C ARG A 185 -10.71 -19.40 -14.59
N PRO A 186 -11.99 -19.07 -14.34
CA PRO A 186 -12.46 -18.68 -13.01
C PRO A 186 -12.28 -19.81 -12.01
N GLN A 187 -11.87 -19.48 -10.78
CA GLN A 187 -12.02 -20.38 -9.65
C GLN A 187 -13.46 -20.29 -9.16
N GLN A 188 -14.21 -21.38 -9.29
CA GLN A 188 -15.59 -21.46 -8.82
C GLN A 188 -15.62 -21.56 -7.30
N LEU A 189 -16.03 -20.46 -6.67
CA LEU A 189 -16.32 -20.30 -5.26
C LEU A 189 -17.69 -19.64 -5.18
N GLU A 190 -18.62 -20.20 -4.40
CA GLU A 190 -20.03 -19.78 -4.39
C GLU A 190 -20.19 -18.29 -4.05
N GLU A 191 -19.39 -17.78 -3.11
CA GLU A 191 -19.31 -16.36 -2.69
C GLU A 191 -18.94 -15.40 -3.83
N VAL A 192 -18.25 -15.87 -4.88
CA VAL A 192 -17.70 -15.03 -5.98
C VAL A 192 -18.31 -15.43 -7.34
N GLN A 193 -19.36 -16.26 -7.33
CA GLN A 193 -19.95 -16.86 -8.52
C GLN A 193 -20.41 -15.79 -9.53
N ASP A 194 -21.12 -14.76 -9.08
CA ASP A 194 -21.65 -13.70 -9.95
C ASP A 194 -20.56 -12.84 -10.59
N GLN A 195 -19.50 -12.52 -9.83
CA GLN A 195 -18.34 -11.82 -10.38
C GLN A 195 -17.63 -12.68 -11.43
N SER A 196 -17.56 -14.01 -11.20
CA SER A 196 -17.01 -14.97 -12.16
C SER A 196 -17.83 -15.02 -13.45
N ASN A 197 -19.15 -15.10 -13.32
CA ASN A 197 -20.11 -15.15 -14.43
C ASN A 197 -20.04 -13.87 -15.27
N TYR A 198 -20.01 -12.70 -14.62
CA TYR A 198 -19.87 -11.41 -15.29
C TYR A 198 -18.55 -11.30 -16.05
N CYS A 199 -17.42 -11.67 -15.43
CA CYS A 199 -16.12 -11.65 -16.09
C CYS A 199 -16.07 -12.60 -17.29
N GLN A 200 -16.65 -13.80 -17.17
CA GLN A 200 -16.71 -14.77 -18.25
C GLN A 200 -17.57 -14.29 -19.42
N ALA A 201 -18.73 -13.68 -19.15
CA ALA A 201 -19.58 -13.06 -20.17
C ALA A 201 -18.86 -11.88 -20.87
N ALA A 202 -18.20 -11.01 -20.11
CA ALA A 202 -17.40 -9.90 -20.64
C ALA A 202 -16.24 -10.37 -21.55
N LEU A 203 -15.63 -11.53 -21.24
CA LEU A 203 -14.58 -12.13 -22.06
C LEU A 203 -15.11 -12.89 -23.29
N GLN A 204 -16.40 -13.23 -23.35
CA GLN A 204 -17.04 -13.86 -24.52
C GLN A 204 -17.45 -12.87 -25.62
N LEU A 205 -17.47 -11.56 -25.32
CA LEU A 205 -17.80 -10.50 -26.30
C LEU A 205 -16.85 -10.53 -27.52
N SER A 206 -17.31 -9.97 -28.64
CA SER A 206 -16.58 -10.09 -29.91
C SER A 206 -15.34 -9.19 -29.97
N SER A 207 -15.41 -8.05 -29.28
CA SER A 207 -14.39 -7.01 -29.21
C SER A 207 -14.29 -6.42 -27.79
N PRO A 208 -13.09 -6.05 -27.31
CA PRO A 208 -12.94 -5.38 -26.01
C PRO A 208 -13.50 -3.95 -26.02
N ALA A 209 -13.81 -3.39 -27.21
CA ALA A 209 -14.44 -2.08 -27.35
C ALA A 209 -15.95 -2.08 -27.02
N GLU A 210 -16.58 -3.25 -26.87
CA GLU A 210 -17.96 -3.38 -26.38
C GLU A 210 -18.05 -3.13 -24.85
N LEU A 211 -16.92 -3.21 -24.15
CA LEU A 211 -16.83 -2.95 -22.71
C LEU A 211 -16.69 -1.46 -22.41
N LEU A 212 -17.09 -1.07 -21.20
CA LEU A 212 -16.93 0.29 -20.70
C LEU A 212 -15.45 0.69 -20.66
N SER A 213 -15.16 1.95 -21.01
CA SER A 213 -13.81 2.50 -20.97
C SER A 213 -13.16 2.33 -19.60
N ASN A 214 -11.94 1.77 -19.62
CA ASN A 214 -11.11 1.48 -18.45
C ASN A 214 -11.79 0.61 -17.37
N LEU A 215 -12.73 -0.26 -17.74
CA LEU A 215 -13.38 -1.20 -16.83
C LEU A 215 -12.34 -2.05 -16.08
N VAL A 216 -12.44 -2.09 -14.76
CA VAL A 216 -11.63 -2.96 -13.89
C VAL A 216 -12.49 -4.14 -13.46
N MET A 217 -11.98 -5.35 -13.67
CA MET A 217 -12.59 -6.61 -13.23
C MET A 217 -11.55 -7.37 -12.41
N GLY A 218 -11.88 -7.63 -11.14
CA GLY A 218 -11.08 -8.50 -10.27
C GLY A 218 -11.66 -9.91 -10.30
N HIS A 219 -10.82 -10.93 -10.44
CA HIS A 219 -11.29 -12.31 -10.37
C HIS A 219 -10.21 -13.28 -9.88
N LEU A 220 -10.64 -14.35 -9.19
CA LEU A 220 -9.76 -15.42 -8.71
C LEU A 220 -9.56 -16.44 -9.83
N VAL A 221 -8.30 -16.63 -10.26
CA VAL A 221 -7.97 -17.42 -11.44
C VAL A 221 -7.08 -18.59 -11.07
N VAL A 222 -7.42 -19.78 -11.56
CA VAL A 222 -6.60 -20.99 -11.43
C VAL A 222 -5.33 -20.85 -12.27
N ASP A 223 -4.18 -21.33 -11.78
CA ASP A 223 -2.89 -21.21 -12.48
C ASP A 223 -3.00 -21.72 -13.95
N PRO A 224 -2.80 -20.84 -14.96
CA PRO A 224 -2.99 -21.19 -16.37
C PRO A 224 -2.03 -22.28 -16.85
N ARG A 225 -0.94 -22.56 -16.13
CA ARG A 225 0.02 -23.62 -16.46
C ARG A 225 -0.59 -25.02 -16.29
N LEU A 226 -1.54 -25.19 -15.36
CA LEU A 226 -2.22 -26.47 -15.13
C LEU A 226 -3.16 -26.86 -16.29
N GLN A 227 -3.60 -25.89 -17.07
CA GLN A 227 -4.56 -26.06 -18.17
C GLN A 227 -3.89 -25.91 -19.55
N ARG A 228 -2.55 -25.91 -19.58
CA ARG A 228 -1.77 -25.71 -20.80
C ARG A 228 -1.97 -26.87 -21.77
N PRO A 229 -2.40 -26.62 -23.04
CA PRO A 229 -2.63 -27.68 -24.00
C PRO A 229 -1.32 -28.40 -24.40
N LYS A 230 -1.40 -29.72 -24.61
CA LYS A 230 -0.27 -30.58 -25.04
C LYS A 230 0.35 -30.13 -26.39
N LYS A 231 -0.37 -29.35 -27.21
CA LYS A 231 0.08 -28.78 -28.50
C LYS A 231 -0.28 -27.28 -28.60
N ARG A 232 0.44 -26.52 -29.43
CA ARG A 232 0.13 -25.09 -29.69
C ARG A 232 -1.20 -24.97 -30.44
N THR A 233 -2.22 -24.45 -29.76
CA THR A 233 -3.53 -24.13 -30.33
C THR A 233 -3.60 -22.69 -30.83
N LYS A 234 -4.62 -22.36 -31.63
CA LYS A 234 -5.05 -20.99 -31.90
C LYS A 234 -6.26 -20.67 -31.03
N ALA A 235 -6.33 -19.47 -30.48
CA ALA A 235 -7.53 -18.97 -29.82
C ALA A 235 -8.56 -18.59 -30.90
N ASP A 236 -9.33 -19.57 -31.34
CA ASP A 236 -10.47 -19.41 -32.25
C ASP A 236 -11.77 -19.45 -31.44
N GLY A 237 -12.80 -18.71 -31.88
CA GLY A 237 -13.98 -18.38 -31.07
C GLY A 237 -15.03 -19.51 -30.93
N LYS A 238 -14.65 -20.77 -31.05
CA LYS A 238 -15.55 -21.89 -30.78
C LYS A 238 -15.47 -22.24 -29.30
N VAL A 239 -16.61 -22.13 -28.61
CA VAL A 239 -16.77 -22.64 -27.25
C VAL A 239 -16.84 -24.17 -27.34
N GLU A 240 -15.68 -24.81 -27.36
CA GLU A 240 -15.60 -26.20 -26.91
C GLU A 240 -15.94 -26.18 -25.41
N GLN A 241 -16.88 -27.04 -25.00
CA GLN A 241 -17.22 -27.20 -23.59
C GLN A 241 -15.96 -27.51 -22.79
N PRO A 242 -15.86 -27.05 -21.52
CA PRO A 242 -14.70 -27.39 -20.70
C PRO A 242 -14.55 -28.92 -20.67
N PRO A 243 -13.38 -29.48 -21.03
CA PRO A 243 -13.19 -30.93 -21.01
C PRO A 243 -13.48 -31.43 -19.60
N SER A 244 -14.22 -32.54 -19.52
CA SER A 244 -14.57 -33.16 -18.26
C SER A 244 -13.30 -33.56 -17.52
N ALA A 245 -13.34 -33.62 -16.19
CA ALA A 245 -12.19 -34.09 -15.40
C ALA A 245 -11.71 -35.50 -15.82
N GLY A 246 -12.58 -36.30 -16.46
CA GLY A 246 -12.22 -37.58 -17.05
C GLY A 246 -11.27 -37.51 -18.26
N ASP A 247 -11.30 -36.42 -19.05
CA ASP A 247 -10.47 -36.27 -20.27
C ASP A 247 -9.00 -35.93 -19.95
N LEU A 248 -8.69 -35.61 -18.69
CA LEU A 248 -7.34 -35.29 -18.21
C LEU A 248 -6.59 -36.50 -17.65
N LEU A 249 -7.22 -37.68 -17.58
CA LEU A 249 -6.66 -38.92 -17.02
C LEU A 249 -6.29 -39.97 -18.08
N VAL A 250 -5.93 -39.50 -19.30
CA VAL A 250 -5.41 -40.32 -20.43
C VAL A 250 -4.16 -39.68 -21.08
#